data_AF-A0A970IMB4-F1
#
_entry.id   AF-A0A970IMB4-F1
#
_cell.length_a   1.000
_cell.length_b   1.000
_cell.length_c   1.000
_cell.angle_alpha   90.00
_cell.angle_beta   90.00
_cell.angle_gamma   90.00
#
_symmetry.space_group_name_H-M   'P 1'
#
loop_
_entity.id
_entity.type
_entity.pdbx_description
1 polymer ?
#
loop_
_entity_poly.entity_id
_entity_poly.type
_entity_poly.pdbx_seq_one_letter_code
_entity_poly.pdbx_strand_id
1 'polypeptide(L)'
;PEDTYSLSKYLGEETMKAFSRAYGINMIAMRLLGVYYENSEMHKSFYKFGMDYQEPKGGVITGDTYQYADARDIAYFTGLSLKKIGSDTLKKYEAFNVATDTRFKPDSKSFYDRAFPYLRDMTENLGEHEGLLSIRKAKELLGYESQYTWRKSQQ
;
A
#
# COMPACT_ATOMS: atom_id res chain seq x y z
N PRO A 1 -15.96 3.30 6.71
CA PRO A 1 -15.07 2.49 7.57
C PRO A 1 -15.94 1.79 8.60
N GLU A 2 -15.80 0.47 8.74
CA GLU A 2 -16.73 -0.37 9.51
C GLU A 2 -16.15 -0.87 10.85
N ASP A 3 -14.92 -0.49 11.19
CA ASP A 3 -14.27 -0.82 12.45
C ASP A 3 -13.69 0.43 13.13
N THR A 4 -13.47 0.36 14.45
CA THR A 4 -13.02 1.49 15.26
C THR A 4 -11.64 1.99 14.86
N TYR A 5 -10.75 1.09 14.43
CA TYR A 5 -9.41 1.44 13.99
C TYR A 5 -9.47 2.23 12.67
N SER A 6 -10.14 1.70 11.64
CA SER A 6 -10.25 2.37 10.34
C SER A 6 -10.99 3.70 10.43
N LEU A 7 -12.03 3.80 11.29
CA LEU A 7 -12.71 5.06 11.55
C LEU A 7 -11.76 6.10 12.16
N SER A 8 -10.94 5.73 13.15
CA SER A 8 -9.98 6.66 13.76
C SER A 8 -8.96 7.20 12.75
N LYS A 9 -8.51 6.35 11.81
CA LYS A 9 -7.57 6.76 10.75
C LYS A 9 -8.22 7.71 9.76
N TYR A 10 -9.46 7.45 9.36
CA TYR A 10 -10.23 8.35 8.51
C TYR A 10 -10.41 9.73 9.15
N LEU A 11 -10.81 9.79 10.43
CA LEU A 11 -10.94 11.05 11.15
C LEU A 11 -9.60 11.78 11.31
N GLY A 12 -8.49 11.04 11.43
CA GLY A 12 -7.14 11.62 11.39
C GLY A 12 -6.86 12.34 10.06
N GLU A 13 -7.18 11.72 8.94
CA GLU A 13 -7.04 12.35 7.62
C GLU A 13 -7.93 13.60 7.47
N GLU A 14 -9.18 13.57 7.95
CA GLU A 14 -10.06 14.75 7.93
C GLU A 14 -9.52 15.89 8.80
N THR A 15 -8.96 15.55 9.97
CA THR A 15 -8.28 16.52 10.84
C THR A 15 -7.09 17.15 10.12
N MET A 16 -6.26 16.33 9.45
CA MET A 16 -5.12 16.83 8.68
C MET A 16 -5.56 17.78 7.56
N LYS A 17 -6.61 17.43 6.81
CA LYS A 17 -7.18 18.31 5.78
C LYS A 17 -7.65 19.64 6.36
N ALA A 18 -8.35 19.62 7.49
CA ALA A 18 -8.86 20.83 8.14
C ALA A 18 -7.73 21.75 8.59
N PHE A 19 -6.70 21.21 9.27
CA PHE A 19 -5.57 21.99 9.77
C PHE A 19 -4.67 22.50 8.65
N SER A 20 -4.52 21.72 7.58
CA SER A 20 -3.80 22.15 6.39
C SER A 20 -4.47 23.36 5.73
N ARG A 21 -5.81 23.39 5.65
CA ARG A 21 -6.57 24.56 5.14
C ARG A 21 -6.56 25.74 6.10
N ALA A 22 -6.75 25.51 7.40
CA ALA A 22 -6.89 26.56 8.40
C ALA A 22 -5.57 27.28 8.69
N TYR A 23 -4.46 26.54 8.68
CA TYR A 23 -3.16 27.02 9.16
C TYR A 23 -2.03 26.90 8.14
N GLY A 24 -2.31 26.42 6.92
CA GLY A 24 -1.31 26.30 5.87
C GLY A 24 -0.23 25.25 6.12
N ILE A 25 -0.43 24.35 7.10
CA ILE A 25 0.52 23.31 7.49
C ILE A 25 0.60 22.25 6.39
N ASN A 26 1.83 21.89 6.00
CA ASN A 26 2.06 20.78 5.08
C ASN A 26 1.89 19.45 5.81
N MET A 27 1.08 18.54 5.27
CA MET A 27 0.73 17.27 5.89
C MET A 27 0.66 16.17 4.83
N ILE A 28 1.33 15.06 5.09
CA ILE A 28 1.30 13.87 4.23
C ILE A 28 0.73 12.70 5.02
N ALA A 29 -0.39 12.15 4.56
CA ALA A 29 -0.99 10.94 5.13
C ALA A 29 -0.46 9.70 4.41
N MET A 30 0.08 8.77 5.19
CA MET A 30 0.60 7.49 4.69
C MET A 30 -0.40 6.38 4.99
N ARG A 31 -1.07 5.89 3.95
CA ARG A 31 -1.94 4.72 4.03
C ARG A 31 -1.09 3.48 3.83
N LEU A 32 -0.51 3.03 4.93
CA LEU A 32 0.32 1.84 4.97
C LEU A 32 -0.54 0.61 4.71
N LEU A 33 -0.14 -0.19 3.73
CA LEU A 33 -0.65 -1.55 3.59
C LEU A 33 0.03 -2.45 4.63
N GLY A 34 -0.28 -3.75 4.64
CA GLY A 34 0.23 -4.68 5.65
C GLY A 34 1.73 -4.54 5.86
N VAL A 35 2.14 -4.09 7.05
CA VAL A 35 3.55 -3.77 7.34
C VAL A 35 4.33 -5.06 7.63
N TYR A 36 5.40 -5.25 6.87
CA TYR A 36 6.35 -6.34 7.05
C TYR A 36 7.66 -5.82 7.66
N TYR A 37 8.12 -6.49 8.71
CA TYR A 37 9.40 -6.20 9.37
C TYR A 37 10.37 -7.37 9.14
N GLU A 38 11.37 -7.16 8.30
CA GLU A 38 12.39 -8.18 7.97
C GLU A 38 13.20 -8.66 9.19
N ASN A 39 13.31 -7.86 10.24
CA ASN A 39 14.05 -8.25 11.44
C ASN A 39 13.17 -8.89 12.53
N SER A 40 11.89 -9.16 12.24
CA SER A 40 10.96 -9.75 13.21
C SER A 40 10.58 -11.17 12.81
N GLU A 41 10.99 -12.14 13.63
CA GLU A 41 10.68 -13.56 13.43
C GLU A 41 9.16 -13.81 13.41
N MET A 42 8.44 -13.09 14.27
CA MET A 42 6.98 -13.11 14.27
C MET A 42 6.40 -12.68 12.91
N HIS A 43 6.90 -11.58 12.33
CA HIS A 43 6.41 -11.14 11.01
C HIS A 43 6.79 -12.10 9.89
N LYS A 44 7.98 -12.72 9.94
CA LYS A 44 8.36 -13.79 9.00
C LYS A 44 7.41 -14.98 9.04
N SER A 45 6.88 -15.32 10.22
CA SER A 45 5.91 -16.41 10.36
C SER A 45 4.54 -16.10 9.72
N PHE A 46 4.13 -14.82 9.73
CA PHE A 46 2.84 -14.37 9.19
C PHE A 46 2.88 -13.95 7.72
N TYR A 47 4.00 -13.39 7.25
CA TYR A 47 4.18 -12.96 5.87
C TYR A 47 4.91 -14.03 5.06
N LYS A 48 4.13 -14.87 4.38
CA LYS A 48 4.65 -15.83 3.40
C LYS A 48 4.62 -15.19 2.00
N PHE A 49 5.79 -15.08 1.38
CA PHE A 49 5.94 -14.51 0.03
C PHE A 49 6.14 -15.60 -1.02
N GLY A 50 5.78 -15.32 -2.27
CA GLY A 50 6.00 -16.23 -3.39
C GLY A 50 5.13 -17.49 -3.39
N MET A 51 4.07 -17.50 -2.57
CA MET A 51 3.11 -18.59 -2.54
C MET A 51 2.10 -18.45 -3.67
N ASP A 52 1.50 -19.57 -4.10
CA ASP A 52 0.28 -19.52 -4.89
C ASP A 52 -0.90 -19.11 -4.03
N TYR A 53 -1.86 -18.44 -4.65
CA TYR A 53 -3.13 -18.15 -3.99
C TYR A 53 -3.91 -19.44 -3.76
N GLN A 54 -4.37 -19.61 -2.52
CA GLN A 54 -5.35 -20.62 -2.14
C GLN A 54 -6.58 -19.90 -1.61
N GLU A 55 -7.75 -20.26 -2.13
CA GLU A 55 -9.02 -19.74 -1.64
C GLU A 55 -9.18 -20.07 -0.15
N PRO A 56 -9.54 -19.08 0.69
CA PRO A 56 -9.81 -19.33 2.09
C PRO A 56 -10.88 -20.41 2.26
N LYS A 57 -10.57 -21.46 3.05
CA LYS A 57 -11.57 -22.48 3.41
C LYS A 57 -12.75 -21.80 4.11
N GLY A 58 -13.95 -21.99 3.57
CA GLY A 58 -15.20 -21.41 4.12
C GLY A 58 -15.63 -20.09 3.49
N GLY A 59 -14.97 -19.61 2.43
CA GLY A 59 -15.43 -18.43 1.67
C GLY A 59 -15.31 -17.10 2.42
N VAL A 60 -14.51 -17.07 3.49
CA VAL A 60 -14.32 -15.86 4.30
C VAL A 60 -13.48 -14.86 3.51
N ILE A 61 -14.09 -13.73 3.15
CA ILE A 61 -13.37 -12.57 2.61
C ILE A 61 -12.58 -11.94 3.75
N THR A 62 -11.25 -11.96 3.66
CA THR A 62 -10.36 -11.46 4.72
C THR A 62 -10.22 -9.93 4.73
N GLY A 63 -10.75 -9.24 3.72
CA GLY A 63 -10.57 -7.79 3.54
C GLY A 63 -9.14 -7.38 3.17
N ASP A 64 -8.26 -8.34 2.89
CA ASP A 64 -6.87 -8.12 2.55
C ASP A 64 -6.72 -7.92 1.03
N THR A 65 -5.92 -6.92 0.63
CA THR A 65 -5.61 -6.64 -0.78
C THR A 65 -4.40 -7.43 -1.28
N TYR A 66 -3.77 -8.19 -0.37
CA TYR A 66 -2.59 -9.02 -0.55
C TYR A 66 -1.34 -8.28 -0.99
N GLN A 67 -1.38 -6.96 -0.86
CA GLN A 67 -0.23 -6.08 -0.91
C GLN A 67 0.37 -5.92 0.48
N TYR A 68 1.68 -5.65 0.53
CA TYR A 68 2.38 -5.37 1.77
C TYR A 68 3.30 -4.15 1.60
N ALA A 69 3.75 -3.59 2.71
CA ALA A 69 4.77 -2.54 2.76
C ALA A 69 5.92 -3.00 3.65
N ASP A 70 7.12 -3.13 3.09
CA ASP A 70 8.34 -3.38 3.86
C ASP A 70 8.68 -2.13 4.69
N ALA A 71 8.98 -2.31 5.97
CA ALA A 71 9.32 -1.21 6.86
C ALA A 71 10.49 -0.34 6.36
N ARG A 72 11.43 -0.92 5.60
CA ARG A 72 12.55 -0.18 4.96
C ARG A 72 12.05 0.69 3.81
N ASP A 73 11.08 0.22 3.05
CA ASP A 73 10.43 1.01 2.00
C ASP A 73 9.56 2.13 2.57
N ILE A 74 8.93 1.92 3.74
CA ILE A 74 8.22 2.98 4.47
C ILE A 74 9.19 4.09 4.89
N ALA A 75 10.38 3.72 5.39
CA ALA A 75 11.42 4.69 5.73
C ALA A 75 11.92 5.44 4.48
N TYR A 76 12.15 4.73 3.37
CA TYR A 76 12.53 5.33 2.10
C TYR A 76 11.47 6.32 1.58
N PHE A 77 10.19 5.92 1.58
CA PHE A 77 9.06 6.79 1.23
C PHE A 77 8.99 8.05 2.11
N THR A 78 9.23 7.89 3.41
CA THR A 78 9.25 9.02 4.35
C THR A 78 10.36 10.01 3.98
N GLY A 79 11.56 9.50 3.63
CA GLY A 79 12.67 10.32 3.16
C GLY A 79 12.34 11.09 1.87
N LEU A 80 11.67 10.47 0.91
CA LEU A 80 11.19 11.16 -0.31
C LEU A 80 10.15 12.23 0.02
N SER A 81 9.22 11.90 0.92
CA SER A 81 8.17 12.83 1.37
C SER A 81 8.77 14.08 2.02
N LEU A 82 9.74 13.91 2.92
CA LEU A 82 10.42 15.03 3.57
C LEU A 82 11.22 15.91 2.59
N LYS A 83 11.75 15.34 1.51
CA LYS A 83 12.43 16.13 0.47
C LYS A 83 11.47 16.97 -0.38
N LYS A 84 10.21 16.54 -0.50
CA LYS A 84 9.18 17.16 -1.35
C LYS A 84 8.16 17.99 -0.58
N ILE A 85 8.04 17.80 0.73
CA ILE A 85 7.06 18.50 1.55
C ILE A 85 7.30 20.02 1.50
N GLY A 86 6.24 20.77 1.22
CA GLY A 86 6.31 22.23 1.07
C GLY A 86 6.82 22.72 -0.29
N SER A 87 7.16 21.82 -1.22
CA SER A 87 7.40 22.19 -2.62
C SER A 87 6.09 22.47 -3.37
N ASP A 88 6.19 23.17 -4.51
CA ASP A 88 5.03 23.46 -5.37
C ASP A 88 4.44 22.21 -6.04
N THR A 89 5.16 21.08 -6.03
CA THR A 89 4.68 19.81 -6.61
C THR A 89 3.60 19.15 -5.75
N LEU A 90 3.58 19.41 -4.44
CA LEU A 90 2.63 18.80 -3.52
C LEU A 90 1.61 19.83 -3.03
N LYS A 91 0.35 19.42 -2.95
CA LYS A 91 -0.62 20.20 -2.17
C LYS A 91 -0.21 20.22 -0.70
N LYS A 92 -0.73 21.19 0.03
CA LYS A 92 -0.54 21.29 1.49
C LYS A 92 -0.97 20.01 2.21
N TYR A 93 -2.00 19.33 1.73
CA TYR A 93 -2.37 17.99 2.19
C TYR A 93 -2.35 17.00 1.04
N GLU A 94 -1.67 15.86 1.23
CA GLU A 94 -1.70 14.74 0.31
C GLU A 94 -1.81 13.41 1.06
N ALA A 95 -2.62 12.50 0.54
CA ALA A 95 -2.65 11.10 0.99
C ALA A 95 -2.05 10.17 -0.07
N PHE A 96 -1.26 9.20 0.36
CA PHE A 96 -0.62 8.21 -0.49
C PHE A 96 -0.84 6.80 0.06
N ASN A 97 -1.15 5.86 -0.83
CA ASN A 97 -0.97 4.45 -0.52
C ASN A 97 0.53 4.15 -0.52
N VAL A 98 0.98 3.40 0.47
CA VAL A 98 2.38 2.97 0.60
C VAL A 98 2.40 1.46 0.60
N ALA A 99 2.99 0.91 -0.46
CA ALA A 99 3.10 -0.52 -0.70
C ALA A 99 4.44 -0.81 -1.37
N THR A 100 5.06 -1.92 -0.99
CA THR A 100 6.27 -2.47 -1.62
C THR A 100 5.88 -3.33 -2.81
N ASP A 101 5.02 -4.33 -2.61
CA ASP A 101 4.64 -5.28 -3.66
C ASP A 101 3.41 -6.10 -3.25
N THR A 102 2.93 -6.96 -4.14
CA THR A 102 1.98 -8.06 -3.86
C THR A 102 2.71 -9.27 -3.28
N ARG A 103 2.02 -10.08 -2.46
CA ARG A 103 2.63 -11.24 -1.77
C ARG A 103 2.71 -12.54 -2.57
N PHE A 104 1.83 -12.72 -3.56
CA PHE A 104 1.70 -13.99 -4.27
C PHE A 104 2.51 -14.05 -5.56
N LYS A 105 2.82 -15.28 -6.00
CA LYS A 105 3.57 -15.54 -7.24
C LYS A 105 2.83 -15.18 -8.54
N PRO A 106 1.53 -15.48 -8.71
CA PRO A 106 0.80 -15.13 -9.94
C PRO A 106 0.84 -13.63 -10.21
N ASP A 107 0.70 -13.25 -11.48
CA ASP A 107 0.45 -11.86 -11.82
C ASP A 107 -0.86 -11.37 -11.19
N SER A 108 -0.96 -10.06 -10.99
CA SER A 108 -2.09 -9.43 -10.31
C SER A 108 -3.43 -9.77 -10.96
N LYS A 109 -3.51 -9.81 -12.30
CA LYS A 109 -4.76 -10.10 -12.99
C LYS A 109 -5.20 -11.53 -12.72
N SER A 110 -4.33 -12.51 -12.94
CA SER A 110 -4.60 -13.93 -12.65
C SER A 110 -4.92 -14.20 -11.17
N PHE A 111 -4.34 -13.40 -10.27
CA PHE A 111 -4.67 -13.43 -8.85
C PHE A 111 -6.10 -12.94 -8.60
N TYR A 112 -6.42 -11.71 -9.00
CA TYR A 112 -7.73 -11.10 -8.73
C TYR A 112 -8.86 -11.80 -9.48
N ASP A 113 -8.61 -12.35 -10.67
CA ASP A 113 -9.60 -13.15 -11.42
C ASP A 113 -10.05 -14.40 -10.68
N ARG A 114 -9.16 -14.99 -9.87
CA ARG A 114 -9.48 -16.15 -9.02
C ARG A 114 -10.05 -15.72 -7.67
N ALA A 115 -9.38 -14.80 -7.00
CA ALA A 115 -9.75 -14.39 -5.64
C ALA A 115 -11.02 -13.54 -5.58
N PHE A 116 -11.24 -12.70 -6.60
CA PHE A 116 -12.32 -11.72 -6.66
C PHE A 116 -12.87 -11.59 -8.09
N PRO A 117 -13.54 -12.62 -8.64
CA PRO A 117 -14.01 -12.61 -10.03
C PRO A 117 -14.92 -11.43 -10.37
N TYR A 118 -15.63 -10.89 -9.38
CA TYR A 118 -16.49 -9.71 -9.51
C TYR A 118 -15.74 -8.39 -9.69
N LEU A 119 -14.40 -8.38 -9.54
CA LEU A 119 -13.53 -7.23 -9.80
C LEU A 119 -12.78 -7.34 -11.15
N ARG A 120 -13.06 -8.36 -11.97
CA ARG A 120 -12.34 -8.63 -13.23
C ARG A 120 -12.24 -7.40 -14.15
N ASP A 121 -13.34 -6.68 -14.32
CA ASP A 121 -13.37 -5.49 -15.19
C ASP A 121 -12.47 -4.36 -14.65
N MET A 122 -12.24 -4.32 -13.34
CA MET A 122 -11.34 -3.35 -12.70
C MET A 122 -9.86 -3.75 -12.77
N THR A 123 -9.55 -5.01 -13.09
CA THR A 123 -8.18 -5.55 -13.05
C THR A 123 -7.52 -5.57 -14.44
N GLU A 124 -8.27 -5.25 -15.51
CA GLU A 124 -7.77 -5.31 -16.89
C GLU A 124 -6.55 -4.42 -17.16
N ASN A 125 -6.48 -3.27 -16.47
CA ASN A 125 -5.42 -2.27 -16.64
C ASN A 125 -4.37 -2.30 -15.52
N LEU A 126 -4.33 -3.35 -14.71
CA LEU A 126 -3.28 -3.53 -13.70
C LEU A 126 -2.00 -4.01 -14.39
N GLY A 127 -0.87 -3.42 -14.00
CA GLY A 127 0.43 -3.99 -14.35
C GLY A 127 0.63 -5.38 -13.73
N GLU A 128 1.61 -6.11 -14.24
CA GLU A 128 1.89 -7.52 -13.88
C GLU A 128 1.93 -7.78 -12.37
N HIS A 129 2.49 -6.84 -11.58
CA HIS A 129 2.58 -6.93 -10.12
C HIS A 129 1.98 -5.70 -9.43
N GLU A 130 1.07 -5.00 -10.09
CA GLU A 130 0.36 -3.86 -9.50
C GLU A 130 -0.84 -4.34 -8.67
N GLY A 131 -0.90 -3.98 -7.40
CA GLY A 131 -2.06 -4.31 -6.57
C GLY A 131 -3.22 -3.32 -6.73
N LEU A 132 -4.41 -3.70 -6.23
CA LEU A 132 -5.62 -2.88 -6.33
C LEU A 132 -5.47 -1.48 -5.73
N LEU A 133 -4.74 -1.35 -4.63
CA LEU A 133 -4.42 -0.05 -4.04
C LEU A 133 -3.18 0.51 -4.75
N SER A 134 -3.43 1.26 -5.81
CA SER A 134 -2.38 1.81 -6.65
C SER A 134 -1.47 2.77 -5.89
N ILE A 135 -0.17 2.69 -6.21
CA ILE A 135 0.90 3.60 -5.74
C ILE A 135 1.36 4.56 -6.84
N ARG A 136 0.66 4.65 -7.98
CA ARG A 136 1.03 5.52 -9.13
C ARG A 136 1.25 6.97 -8.71
N LYS A 137 0.36 7.51 -7.86
CA LYS A 137 0.50 8.87 -7.31
C LYS A 137 1.83 9.08 -6.57
N ALA A 138 2.30 8.07 -5.82
CA ALA A 138 3.59 8.15 -5.12
C ALA A 138 4.77 8.11 -6.10
N LYS A 139 4.68 7.30 -7.16
CA LYS A 139 5.65 7.29 -8.26
C LYS A 139 5.73 8.66 -8.92
N GLU A 140 4.59 9.22 -9.32
CA GLU A 140 4.51 10.48 -10.06
C GLU A 140 4.97 11.70 -9.25
N LEU A 141 4.47 11.84 -8.02
CA LEU A 141 4.71 13.07 -7.24
C LEU A 141 5.99 13.01 -6.39
N LEU A 142 6.39 11.82 -5.94
CA LEU A 142 7.54 11.64 -5.05
C LEU A 142 8.72 10.92 -5.69
N GLY A 143 8.54 10.31 -6.87
CA GLY A 143 9.53 9.42 -7.47
C GLY A 143 9.70 8.11 -6.71
N TYR A 144 8.65 7.66 -6.00
CA TYR A 144 8.75 6.46 -5.16
C TYR A 144 8.73 5.18 -6.00
N GLU A 145 9.80 4.42 -5.94
CA GLU A 145 9.86 3.04 -6.43
C GLU A 145 10.31 2.11 -5.29
N SER A 146 9.60 1.00 -5.09
CA SER A 146 9.90 0.03 -4.03
C SER A 146 11.29 -0.56 -4.20
N GLN A 147 12.09 -0.53 -3.15
CA GLN A 147 13.46 -1.03 -3.16
C GLN A 147 13.57 -2.46 -2.62
N TYR A 148 12.63 -2.89 -1.77
CA TYR A 148 12.72 -4.12 -0.97
C TYR A 148 11.64 -5.16 -1.30
N THR A 149 11.28 -5.30 -2.58
CA THR A 149 10.42 -6.42 -3.03
C THR A 149 11.08 -7.78 -2.76
N TRP A 150 10.30 -8.75 -2.30
CA TRP A 150 10.75 -10.14 -2.15
C TRP A 150 11.13 -10.81 -3.48
N ARG A 151 10.67 -10.25 -4.61
CA ARG A 151 10.99 -10.78 -5.95
C ARG A 151 12.45 -10.56 -6.34
N LYS A 152 13.13 -9.54 -5.76
CA LYS A 152 14.55 -9.28 -6.03
C LYS A 152 15.48 -10.37 -5.49
N SER A 153 15.06 -11.16 -4.49
CA SER A 153 15.87 -12.27 -3.97
C SER A 153 15.65 -13.60 -4.70
N GLN A 154 14.87 -13.61 -5.79
CA GLN A 154 14.63 -14.80 -6.63
C GLN A 154 15.27 -14.73 -8.02
N GLN A 155 16.07 -13.70 -8.31
CA GLN A 155 16.97 -13.63 -9.46
C GLN A 155 18.38 -14.06 -9.05
#